data_AF-A0A9P3KNU8-F1
#
_entry.id   AF-A0A9P3KNU8-F1
#
_cell.length_a   1.000
_cell.length_b   1.000
_cell.length_c   1.000
_cell.angle_alpha   90.00
_cell.angle_beta   90.00
_cell.angle_gamma   90.00
#
_symmetry.space_group_name_H-M   'P 1'
#
loop_
_entity.id
_entity.type
_entity.pdbx_description
1 polymer ?
#
loop_
_entity_poly.entity_id
_entity_poly.type
_entity_poly.pdbx_seq_one_letter_code
_entity_poly.pdbx_strand_id
1 'polypeptide(L)'
;MMYGFGDDPEPLPESVELVEEIAIEYITDMVHRAQEVAARRGRLTTEDVLFLIRKDPRKFARAKELLAMNVELKEARKAFQEEQ
;
A
#
# COMPACT_ATOMS: atom_id res chain seq x y z
N MET A 1 12.67 5.98 -4.12
CA MET A 1 11.86 6.74 -3.13
C MET A 1 12.69 7.78 -2.42
N MET A 2 13.88 7.45 -1.91
CA MET A 2 14.72 8.36 -1.11
C MET A 2 14.96 9.73 -1.76
N TYR A 3 15.48 9.78 -2.99
CA TYR A 3 15.61 11.04 -3.76
C TYR A 3 14.29 11.81 -3.90
N GLY A 4 13.18 11.11 -4.16
CA GLY A 4 11.85 11.72 -4.29
C GLY A 4 11.30 12.33 -2.99
N PHE A 5 11.89 11.99 -1.84
CA PHE A 5 11.62 12.62 -0.54
C PHE A 5 12.70 13.63 -0.14
N GLY A 6 13.62 13.99 -1.05
CA GLY A 6 14.63 15.03 -0.87
C GLY A 6 16.03 14.53 -0.51
N ASP A 7 16.28 13.22 -0.59
CA ASP A 7 17.63 12.67 -0.42
C ASP A 7 18.52 12.87 -1.66
N ASP A 8 19.78 12.46 -1.59
CA ASP A 8 20.72 12.50 -2.72
C ASP A 8 20.28 11.58 -3.89
N PRO A 9 20.58 11.92 -5.15
CA PRO A 9 20.38 11.02 -6.30
C PRO A 9 21.10 9.67 -6.17
N GLU A 10 22.25 9.64 -5.50
CA GLU A 10 23.06 8.45 -5.21
C GLU A 10 23.23 8.31 -3.68
N PRO A 11 22.18 7.84 -2.98
CA PRO A 11 22.22 7.70 -1.53
C PRO A 11 23.23 6.61 -1.11
N LEU A 12 23.74 6.73 0.11
CA LEU A 12 24.68 5.76 0.67
C LEU A 12 24.06 4.34 0.68
N PRO A 13 24.77 3.31 0.19
CA PRO A 13 24.25 1.93 0.16
C PRO A 13 23.75 1.44 1.52
N GLU A 14 24.44 1.78 2.60
CA GLU A 14 24.10 1.39 3.96
C GLU A 14 22.79 2.04 4.43
N SER A 15 22.49 3.25 3.97
CA SER A 15 21.22 3.93 4.27
C SER A 15 20.06 3.30 3.49
N VAL A 16 20.30 2.86 2.25
CA VAL A 16 19.30 2.15 1.45
C VAL A 16 18.94 0.82 2.12
N GLU A 17 19.95 0.04 2.53
CA GLU A 17 19.77 -1.25 3.21
C GLU A 17 18.98 -1.08 4.52
N LEU A 18 19.34 -0.09 5.35
CA LEU A 18 18.61 0.18 6.59
C LEU A 18 17.14 0.58 6.34
N VAL A 19 16.88 1.43 5.34
CA VAL A 19 15.51 1.83 5.00
C VAL A 19 14.70 0.64 4.47
N GLU A 20 15.33 -0.27 3.75
CA GLU A 20 14.71 -1.53 3.32
C GLU A 20 14.30 -2.37 4.52
N GLU A 21 15.18 -2.59 5.49
CA GLU A 21 14.88 -3.34 6.71
C GLU A 21 13.70 -2.73 7.48
N ILE A 22 13.73 -1.40 7.68
CA ILE A 22 12.64 -0.66 8.36
C ILE A 22 11.32 -0.82 7.60
N ALA A 23 11.35 -0.77 6.26
CA ALA A 23 10.15 -0.93 5.45
C ALA A 23 9.58 -2.35 5.56
N ILE A 24 10.43 -3.38 5.54
CA ILE A 24 10.03 -4.78 5.71
C ILE A 24 9.37 -4.98 7.08
N GLU A 25 9.99 -4.48 8.15
CA GLU A 25 9.44 -4.58 9.51
C GLU A 25 8.07 -3.90 9.60
N TYR A 26 7.97 -2.67 9.11
CA TYR A 26 6.72 -1.90 9.13
C TYR A 26 5.58 -2.60 8.36
N ILE A 27 5.87 -3.13 7.17
CA ILE A 27 4.88 -3.83 6.35
C ILE A 27 4.44 -5.12 7.06
N THR A 28 5.40 -5.88 7.60
CA THR A 28 5.12 -7.12 8.33
C THR A 28 4.19 -6.89 9.52
N ASP A 29 4.53 -5.92 10.38
CA ASP A 29 3.71 -5.55 11.54
C ASP A 29 2.31 -5.04 11.13
N MET A 30 2.23 -4.23 10.07
CA MET A 30 0.95 -3.77 9.53
C MET A 30 0.06 -4.92 9.05
N VAL A 31 0.63 -5.92 8.37
CA VAL A 31 -0.11 -7.08 7.88
C VAL A 31 -0.58 -7.96 9.03
N HIS A 32 0.25 -8.20 10.05
CA HIS A 32 -0.18 -8.95 11.24
C HIS A 32 -1.37 -8.28 11.93
N ARG A 33 -1.32 -6.96 12.15
CA ARG A 33 -2.44 -6.20 12.71
C ARG A 33 -3.68 -6.26 11.82
N ALA A 34 -3.52 -6.25 10.50
CA ALA A 34 -4.63 -6.35 9.57
C ALA A 34 -5.27 -7.76 9.62
N GLN A 35 -4.45 -8.81 9.81
CA GLN A 35 -4.94 -10.17 10.03
C GLN A 35 -5.73 -10.30 11.34
N GLU A 36 -5.32 -9.64 12.41
CA GLU A 36 -6.10 -9.59 13.67
C GLU A 36 -7.49 -8.98 13.45
N VAL A 37 -7.58 -7.89 12.68
CA VAL A 37 -8.85 -7.28 12.28
C VAL A 37 -9.70 -8.25 11.45
N ALA A 38 -9.05 -8.94 10.50
CA ALA A 38 -9.69 -9.90 9.61
C ALA A 38 -10.08 -11.22 10.29
N ALA A 39 -9.59 -11.50 11.50
CA ALA A 39 -9.65 -12.82 12.14
C ALA A 39 -11.08 -13.37 12.22
N ARG A 40 -12.06 -12.52 12.54
CA ARG A 40 -13.48 -12.91 12.61
C ARG A 40 -14.07 -13.32 11.26
N ARG A 41 -13.56 -12.75 10.17
CA ARG A 41 -14.01 -13.04 8.80
C ARG A 41 -13.23 -14.20 8.17
N GLY A 42 -12.05 -14.54 8.71
CA GLY A 42 -11.17 -15.58 8.17
C GLY A 42 -10.53 -15.24 6.82
N ARG A 43 -10.65 -13.98 6.37
CA ARG A 43 -10.09 -13.52 5.09
C ARG A 43 -9.66 -12.06 5.17
N LEU A 44 -8.39 -11.82 4.87
CA LEU A 44 -7.78 -10.49 4.76
C LEU A 44 -8.29 -9.77 3.49
N THR A 45 -8.69 -8.53 3.64
CA THR A 45 -9.14 -7.64 2.56
C THR A 45 -8.46 -6.26 2.68
N THR A 46 -8.59 -5.45 1.64
CA THR A 46 -8.10 -4.06 1.65
C THR A 46 -8.78 -3.19 2.72
N GLU A 47 -10.00 -3.54 3.13
CA GLU A 47 -10.74 -2.84 4.18
C GLU A 47 -10.08 -2.96 5.54
N ASP A 48 -9.38 -4.07 5.82
CA ASP A 48 -8.68 -4.26 7.09
C ASP A 48 -7.51 -3.29 7.22
N VAL A 49 -6.76 -3.09 6.13
CA VAL A 49 -5.68 -2.10 6.06
C VAL A 49 -6.26 -0.68 6.16
N LEU A 50 -7.35 -0.39 5.45
CA LEU A 50 -8.05 0.89 5.55
C LEU A 50 -8.53 1.18 6.98
N PHE A 51 -8.99 0.15 7.70
CA PHE A 51 -9.40 0.28 9.08
C PHE A 51 -8.23 0.67 10.00
N LEU A 52 -7.04 0.09 9.80
CA LEU A 52 -5.86 0.44 10.58
C LEU A 52 -5.45 1.91 10.39
N ILE A 53 -5.51 2.42 9.15
CA ILE A 53 -5.10 3.80 8.84
C ILE A 53 -6.24 4.83 8.98
N ARG A 54 -7.45 4.44 9.42
CA ARG A 54 -8.65 5.30 9.44
C ARG A 54 -8.51 6.62 10.21
N LYS A 55 -7.56 6.67 11.15
CA LYS A 55 -7.30 7.86 11.98
C LYS A 55 -6.34 8.86 11.32
N ASP A 56 -5.67 8.46 10.24
CA ASP A 56 -4.84 9.34 9.41
C ASP A 56 -5.65 9.76 8.17
N PRO A 57 -6.25 10.97 8.18
CA PRO A 57 -7.15 11.39 7.11
C PRO A 57 -6.44 11.48 5.76
N ARG A 58 -5.15 11.81 5.73
CA ARG A 58 -4.37 11.94 4.49
C ARG A 58 -4.11 10.57 3.88
N LYS A 59 -3.59 9.63 4.67
CA LYS A 59 -3.34 8.25 4.20
C LYS A 59 -4.63 7.57 3.80
N PHE A 60 -5.70 7.74 4.58
CA PHE A 60 -6.99 7.12 4.31
C PHE A 60 -7.61 7.63 3.00
N ALA A 61 -7.63 8.96 2.78
CA ALA A 61 -8.15 9.54 1.55
C ALA A 61 -7.34 9.07 0.34
N ARG A 62 -6.01 9.10 0.43
CA ARG A 62 -5.13 8.67 -0.67
C ARG A 62 -5.30 7.18 -1.00
N ALA A 63 -5.41 6.32 0.01
CA ALA A 63 -5.61 4.89 -0.20
C ALA A 63 -6.94 4.60 -0.92
N LYS A 64 -8.03 5.31 -0.54
CA LYS A 64 -9.32 5.19 -1.23
C LYS A 64 -9.26 5.61 -2.69
N GLU A 65 -8.61 6.74 -2.97
CA GLU A 65 -8.44 7.25 -4.34
C GLU A 65 -7.68 6.23 -5.22
N LEU A 66 -6.57 5.68 -4.71
CA LEU A 66 -5.80 4.68 -5.42
C LEU A 66 -6.58 3.38 -5.68
N LEU A 67 -7.41 2.95 -4.73
CA LEU A 67 -8.28 1.79 -4.91
C LEU A 67 -9.36 2.04 -5.98
N ALA A 68 -9.98 3.22 -5.99
CA ALA A 68 -10.95 3.61 -7.02
C ALA A 68 -10.31 3.62 -8.41
N MET A 69 -9.15 4.28 -8.55
CA MET A 69 -8.39 4.30 -9.80
C MET A 69 -7.98 2.89 -10.26
N ASN A 70 -7.64 1.99 -9.33
CA ASN A 70 -7.31 0.61 -9.67
C ASN A 70 -8.51 -0.15 -10.28
N VAL A 71 -9.73 0.14 -9.81
CA VAL A 71 -10.96 -0.43 -10.36
C VAL A 71 -11.17 0.09 -11.79
N GLU A 72 -11.12 1.41 -11.99
CA GLU A 72 -11.26 2.03 -13.31
C GLU A 72 -10.24 1.48 -14.32
N LEU A 73 -8.97 1.35 -13.91
CA LEU A 73 -7.92 0.77 -14.76
C LEU A 73 -8.18 -0.69 -15.11
N LYS A 74 -8.76 -1.47 -14.18
CA LYS A 74 -9.11 -2.87 -14.45
C LYS A 74 -10.29 -2.99 -15.41
N GLU A 75 -11.29 -2.13 -15.28
CA GLU A 75 -12.44 -2.09 -16.18
C GLU A 75 -12.02 -1.66 -17.59
N ALA A 76 -11.22 -0.60 -17.71
CA ALA A 76 -10.67 -0.16 -18.99
C ALA A 76 -9.90 -1.29 -19.70
N ARG A 77 -9.04 -2.01 -18.97
CA ARG A 77 -8.28 -3.14 -19.52
C ARG A 77 -9.17 -4.28 -20.03
N LYS A 78 -10.32 -4.54 -19.40
CA LYS A 78 -11.26 -5.59 -19.84
C LYS A 78 -11.94 -5.20 -21.14
N ALA A 79 -12.41 -3.95 -21.26
CA ALA A 79 -13.05 -3.46 -22.48
C ALA A 79 -12.15 -3.65 -23.71
N PHE A 80 -10.85 -3.36 -23.61
CA PHE A 80 -9.89 -3.57 -24.71
C PHE A 80 -9.57 -5.04 -25.04
N GLN A 81 -9.85 -5.98 -24.13
CA GLN A 81 -9.65 -7.42 -24.36
C GLN A 81 -10.89 -8.06 -25.00
N GLU A 82 -12.08 -7.53 -24.75
CA GLU A 82 -13.34 -8.02 -25.34
C GLU A 82 -13.57 -7.47 -26.76
N GLU A 83 -12.86 -6.41 -27.15
CA GLU A 83 -12.88 -5.83 -28.50
C GLU A 83 -11.93 -6.51 -29.51
N GLN A 84 -11.18 -7.56 -29.10
CA GLN A 84 -10.30 -8.38 -29.97
C GLN A 84 -10.84 -9.80 -30.13
#